data_AF-A0AAW4TIU7-F1
#
_entry.id   AF-A0AAW4TIU7-F1
#
_cell.length_a   1.000
_cell.length_b   1.000
_cell.length_c   1.000
_cell.angle_alpha   90.00
_cell.angle_beta   90.00
_cell.angle_gamma   90.00
#
_symmetry.space_group_name_H-M   'P 1'
#
loop_
_entity.id
_entity.type
_entity.pdbx_description
1 polymer ?
#
loop_
_entity_poly.entity_id
_entity_poly.type
_entity_poly.pdbx_seq_one_letter_code
_entity_poly.pdbx_strand_id
1 'polypeptide(L)'
;MSQNKPKLQLSVSALTGDGFPSTNDEVFRTMLQQAASGGSGTEFYLSHVQKFADFAVYLQKAGASAYRYEDGPKGSRQASATDGQTTISINVRLAGQSDARLYEMAEDDRPPVHGIATVKLQLPSPESIDRIVNLAISLAEIPPGLTAGQALIDALFKPIVEKLTQFVQTCLDNWAELDLGEDIDAAGDAIADGASDAADAVGEEAAEIVVDEVAAEAFIDLAAAAPPLAVLGALVAIPFIVGTLEKKFILHFEVDNFTDYDLEWKIEYMDEGTMTSQPQSDMVPKLGYATDIWGDQTTVQVAYQANYSSMNTSGFSGIGLLLHLMPKGAPAGSDVAAVISIPWIADNVVWLGDVPGNPNWSAIYDQASGASSQLAVEHGNLKFFSRLAINALSGNHDQYYCVLTIEPL
;
A
#
# COMPACT_ATOMS: atom_id res chain seq x y z
N MET A 1 -47.25 3.97 5.85
CA MET A 1 -46.55 4.80 4.85
C MET A 1 -45.10 4.81 5.27
N SER A 2 -44.22 4.16 4.49
CA SER A 2 -42.78 4.26 4.69
C SER A 2 -42.39 5.70 4.42
N GLN A 3 -42.07 6.48 5.46
CA GLN A 3 -41.37 7.74 5.25
C GLN A 3 -39.98 7.35 4.76
N ASN A 4 -39.61 7.74 3.53
CA ASN A 4 -38.24 7.62 3.07
C ASN A 4 -37.35 8.34 4.08
N LYS A 5 -36.48 7.59 4.76
CA LYS A 5 -35.50 8.16 5.67
C LYS A 5 -34.59 9.12 4.88
N PRO A 6 -34.22 10.28 5.43
CA PRO A 6 -33.23 11.15 4.83
C PRO A 6 -31.91 10.38 4.63
N LYS A 7 -31.24 10.63 3.50
CA LYS A 7 -30.00 9.95 3.12
C LYS A 7 -28.81 10.88 3.28
N LEU A 8 -27.79 10.43 4.00
CA LEU A 8 -26.49 11.08 4.13
C LEU A 8 -25.51 10.39 3.19
N GLN A 9 -24.83 11.18 2.37
CA GLN A 9 -23.75 10.69 1.52
C GLN A 9 -22.42 11.15 2.10
N LEU A 10 -21.59 10.18 2.46
CA LEU A 10 -20.23 10.37 2.94
C LEU A 10 -19.29 9.99 1.81
N SER A 11 -18.23 10.77 1.63
CA SER A 11 -17.16 10.44 0.70
C SER A 11 -15.86 10.32 1.46
N VAL A 12 -15.05 9.31 1.13
CA VAL A 12 -13.66 9.26 1.60
C VAL A 12 -12.70 9.75 0.51
N SER A 13 -11.58 10.33 0.92
CA SER A 13 -10.48 10.66 0.02
C SER A 13 -9.15 10.31 0.66
N ALA A 14 -8.24 9.67 -0.08
CA ALA A 14 -6.92 9.36 0.43
C ALA A 14 -6.12 10.64 0.75
N LEU A 15 -5.50 10.69 1.93
CA LEU A 15 -4.63 11.78 2.38
C LEU A 15 -3.16 11.40 2.29
N THR A 16 -2.88 10.12 2.51
CA THR A 16 -1.64 9.47 2.09
C THR A 16 -1.79 9.14 0.61
N GLY A 17 -0.74 9.32 -0.20
CA GLY A 17 -0.71 8.80 -1.57
C GLY A 17 -0.87 7.28 -1.60
N ASP A 18 -0.78 6.66 -2.78
CA ASP A 18 -0.95 5.22 -2.91
C ASP A 18 -0.04 4.41 -1.97
N GLY A 19 -0.60 3.32 -1.43
CA GLY A 19 0.09 2.38 -0.57
C GLY A 19 -0.01 2.67 0.93
N PHE A 20 0.84 1.98 1.70
CA PHE A 20 0.85 1.96 3.17
C PHE A 20 2.22 2.46 3.66
N PRO A 21 2.41 3.77 3.89
CA PRO A 21 3.70 4.31 4.29
C PRO A 21 4.11 3.82 5.68
N SER A 22 5.40 3.54 5.84
CA SER A 22 6.00 3.01 7.06
C SER A 22 6.52 4.13 7.95
N THR A 23 6.34 3.99 9.25
CA THR A 23 6.93 4.88 10.26
C THR A 23 8.46 4.79 10.17
N ASN A 24 9.13 5.91 9.91
CA ASN A 24 10.58 5.98 9.67
C ASN A 24 11.37 6.07 10.99
N ASP A 25 11.24 5.03 11.82
CA ASP A 25 11.95 4.91 13.09
C ASP A 25 13.26 4.10 12.97
N GLU A 26 13.95 3.93 14.09
CA GLU A 26 15.23 3.20 14.14
C GLU A 26 15.06 1.70 13.81
N VAL A 27 13.94 1.09 14.20
CA VAL A 27 13.66 -0.32 13.95
C VAL A 27 13.48 -0.54 12.45
N PHE A 28 12.64 0.26 11.80
CA PHE A 28 12.40 0.19 10.37
C PHE A 28 13.68 0.46 9.57
N ARG A 29 14.46 1.50 9.92
CA ARG A 29 15.75 1.78 9.28
C ARG A 29 16.75 0.65 9.43
N THR A 30 16.83 0.04 10.61
CA THR A 30 17.73 -1.10 10.85
C THR A 30 17.32 -2.30 10.01
N MET A 31 16.02 -2.60 9.95
CA MET A 31 15.47 -3.67 9.12
C MET A 31 15.77 -3.44 7.63
N LEU A 32 15.56 -2.23 7.13
CA LEU A 32 15.87 -1.90 5.73
C LEU A 32 17.36 -1.88 5.43
N GLN A 33 18.22 -1.46 6.36
CA GLN A 33 19.67 -1.56 6.17
C GLN A 33 20.14 -3.02 6.09
N GLN A 34 19.54 -3.91 6.89
CA GLN A 34 19.76 -5.34 6.77
C GLN A 34 19.24 -5.86 5.43
N ALA A 35 18.04 -5.45 5.02
CA ALA A 35 17.46 -5.84 3.73
C ALA A 35 18.32 -5.37 2.55
N ALA A 36 18.83 -4.14 2.60
CA ALA A 36 19.71 -3.55 1.58
C ALA A 36 21.12 -4.18 1.54
N SER A 37 21.47 -5.04 2.50
CA SER A 37 22.72 -5.81 2.46
C SER A 37 22.65 -7.05 1.55
N GLY A 38 21.45 -7.43 1.11
CA GLY A 38 21.24 -8.60 0.25
C GLY A 38 21.17 -9.91 1.02
N GLY A 39 20.81 -10.98 0.32
CA GLY A 39 20.87 -12.35 0.85
C GLY A 39 19.89 -12.58 2.01
N SER A 40 20.43 -13.10 3.12
CA SER A 40 19.65 -13.42 4.32
C SER A 40 18.99 -12.20 4.97
N GLY A 41 19.54 -10.99 4.80
CA GLY A 41 18.93 -9.78 5.33
C GLY A 41 17.64 -9.42 4.58
N THR A 42 17.68 -9.49 3.25
CA THR A 42 16.51 -9.30 2.38
C THR A 42 15.46 -10.39 2.60
N GLU A 43 15.89 -11.64 2.73
CA GLU A 43 15.02 -12.78 3.06
C GLU A 43 14.34 -12.61 4.42
N PHE A 44 15.09 -12.17 5.43
CA PHE A 44 14.53 -11.92 6.77
C PHE A 44 13.46 -10.84 6.73
N TYR A 45 13.73 -9.72 6.05
CA TYR A 45 12.76 -8.66 5.88
C TYR A 45 11.51 -9.12 5.12
N LEU A 46 11.66 -9.88 4.01
CA LEU A 46 10.53 -10.50 3.31
C LEU A 46 9.69 -11.35 4.27
N SER A 47 10.34 -12.26 5.01
CA SER A 47 9.63 -13.17 5.93
C SER A 47 8.85 -12.41 7.02
N HIS A 48 9.33 -11.22 7.37
CA HIS A 48 8.69 -10.34 8.34
C HIS A 48 7.48 -9.62 7.73
N VAL A 49 7.61 -9.05 6.53
CA VAL A 49 6.49 -8.42 5.80
C VAL A 49 5.41 -9.45 5.44
N GLN A 50 5.81 -10.69 5.12
CA GLN A 50 4.89 -11.82 4.87
C GLN A 50 4.04 -12.20 6.08
N LYS A 51 4.35 -11.72 7.29
CA LYS A 51 3.44 -11.85 8.44
C LYS A 51 2.10 -11.15 8.22
N PHE A 52 2.01 -10.19 7.30
CA PHE A 52 0.72 -9.66 6.86
C PHE A 52 -0.11 -10.68 6.10
N ALA A 53 0.50 -11.55 5.29
CA ALA A 53 -0.23 -12.62 4.62
C ALA A 53 -0.77 -13.65 5.61
N ASP A 54 0.04 -14.06 6.60
CA ASP A 54 -0.41 -14.92 7.70
C ASP A 54 -1.60 -14.29 8.45
N PHE A 55 -1.49 -12.99 8.74
CA PHE A 55 -2.53 -12.23 9.44
C PHE A 55 -3.81 -12.07 8.60
N ALA A 56 -3.69 -11.84 7.30
CA ALA A 56 -4.80 -11.77 6.35
C ALA A 56 -5.57 -13.10 6.31
N VAL A 57 -4.86 -14.24 6.26
CA VAL A 57 -5.47 -15.57 6.35
C VAL A 57 -6.19 -15.78 7.68
N TYR A 58 -5.64 -15.27 8.79
CA TYR A 58 -6.32 -15.29 10.08
C TYR A 58 -7.62 -14.48 10.06
N LEU A 59 -7.58 -13.23 9.56
CA LEU A 59 -8.75 -12.36 9.46
C LEU A 59 -9.83 -12.96 8.57
N GLN A 60 -9.46 -13.51 7.41
CA GLN A 60 -10.38 -14.21 6.50
C GLN A 60 -11.12 -15.34 7.22
N LYS A 61 -10.42 -16.17 8.00
CA LYS A 61 -11.03 -17.31 8.72
C LYS A 61 -11.88 -16.89 9.91
N ALA A 62 -11.48 -15.86 10.64
CA ALA A 62 -12.19 -15.37 11.82
C ALA A 62 -13.36 -14.44 11.46
N GLY A 63 -13.32 -13.82 10.28
CA GLY A 63 -14.31 -12.87 9.77
C GLY A 63 -14.52 -11.67 10.71
N ALA A 64 -15.73 -11.12 10.67
CA ALA A 64 -16.12 -9.99 11.51
C ALA A 64 -15.91 -10.21 13.04
N SER A 65 -15.83 -11.46 13.50
CA SER A 65 -15.60 -11.78 14.92
C SER A 65 -14.16 -11.51 15.39
N ALA A 66 -13.22 -11.32 14.45
CA ALA A 66 -11.84 -10.92 14.76
C ALA A 66 -11.77 -9.50 15.33
N TYR A 67 -12.69 -8.62 14.92
CA TYR A 67 -12.67 -7.21 15.26
C TYR A 67 -13.31 -6.94 16.61
N ARG A 68 -12.60 -6.17 17.44
CA ARG A 68 -13.08 -5.62 18.70
C ARG A 68 -13.34 -4.13 18.52
N TYR A 69 -14.55 -3.70 18.87
CA TYR A 69 -14.96 -2.31 18.79
C TYR A 69 -14.88 -1.66 20.16
N GLU A 70 -14.20 -0.51 20.24
CA GLU A 70 -13.95 0.19 21.49
C GLU A 70 -13.98 1.71 21.32
N ASP A 71 -14.06 2.42 22.44
CA ASP A 71 -13.83 3.86 22.46
C ASP A 71 -12.33 4.10 22.20
N GLY A 72 -12.06 4.91 21.20
CA GLY A 72 -10.71 5.33 20.86
C GLY A 72 -10.27 6.56 21.67
N PRO A 73 -9.01 6.97 21.53
CA PRO A 73 -8.47 8.14 22.19
C PRO A 73 -9.16 9.44 21.74
N LYS A 74 -9.19 10.44 22.63
CA LYS A 74 -9.75 11.79 22.36
C LYS A 74 -11.20 11.76 21.82
N GLY A 75 -12.01 10.79 22.25
CA GLY A 75 -13.41 10.67 21.85
C GLY A 75 -13.64 10.07 20.46
N SER A 76 -12.61 9.44 19.87
CA SER A 76 -12.73 8.69 18.61
C SER A 76 -13.41 7.33 18.82
N ARG A 77 -13.71 6.63 17.72
CA ARG A 77 -14.08 5.20 17.74
C ARG A 77 -13.01 4.38 17.06
N GLN A 78 -12.81 3.17 17.54
CA GLN A 78 -11.80 2.26 17.01
C GLN A 78 -12.35 0.84 16.86
N ALA A 79 -11.88 0.16 15.81
CA ALA A 79 -11.90 -1.28 15.72
C ALA A 79 -10.47 -1.82 15.62
N SER A 80 -10.18 -2.92 16.30
CA SER A 80 -8.88 -3.59 16.24
C SER A 80 -9.03 -5.10 16.10
N ALA A 81 -8.10 -5.73 15.38
CA ALA A 81 -7.99 -7.19 15.29
C ALA A 81 -6.52 -7.60 15.39
N THR A 82 -6.25 -8.75 16.02
CA THR A 82 -4.89 -9.27 16.22
C THR A 82 -4.88 -10.79 16.26
N ASP A 83 -3.85 -11.40 15.67
CA ASP A 83 -3.55 -12.83 15.79
C ASP A 83 -2.66 -13.15 17.01
N GLY A 84 -2.35 -12.14 17.83
CA GLY A 84 -1.42 -12.21 18.96
C GLY A 84 0.01 -11.74 18.62
N GLN A 85 0.30 -11.43 17.36
CA GLN A 85 1.59 -10.91 16.89
C GLN A 85 1.42 -9.67 16.03
N THR A 86 0.62 -9.77 14.96
CA THR A 86 0.29 -8.69 14.03
C THR A 86 -1.04 -8.06 14.44
N THR A 87 -1.17 -6.74 14.26
CA THR A 87 -2.39 -6.00 14.61
C THR A 87 -2.81 -5.05 13.49
N ILE A 88 -4.11 -5.02 13.19
CA ILE A 88 -4.75 -3.92 12.45
C ILE A 88 -5.58 -3.09 13.42
N SER A 89 -5.52 -1.77 13.28
CA SER A 89 -6.37 -0.82 13.99
C SER A 89 -6.96 0.18 13.00
N ILE A 90 -8.28 0.33 13.03
CA ILE A 90 -9.03 1.31 12.25
C ILE A 90 -9.63 2.30 13.24
N ASN A 91 -9.23 3.56 13.16
CA ASN A 91 -9.71 4.62 14.04
C ASN A 91 -10.38 5.72 13.24
N VAL A 92 -11.52 6.20 13.72
CA VAL A 92 -12.24 7.31 13.12
C VAL A 92 -12.40 8.41 14.16
N ARG A 93 -11.92 9.60 13.82
CA ARG A 93 -11.99 10.79 14.67
C ARG A 93 -12.49 12.00 13.89
N LEU A 94 -12.92 13.01 14.64
CA LEU A 94 -13.17 14.35 14.10
C LEU A 94 -11.88 15.03 13.66
N ALA A 95 -11.97 15.81 12.60
CA ALA A 95 -10.92 16.74 12.21
C ALA A 95 -10.85 17.91 13.22
N GLY A 96 -9.66 18.16 13.75
CA GLY A 96 -9.36 19.23 14.70
C GLY A 96 -8.66 20.43 14.05
N GLN A 97 -8.35 21.44 14.86
CA GLN A 97 -7.65 22.65 14.39
C GLN A 97 -6.23 22.39 13.86
N SER A 98 -5.60 21.31 14.29
CA SER A 98 -4.27 20.87 13.82
C SER A 98 -4.31 20.22 12.44
N ASP A 99 -5.49 19.90 11.92
CA ASP A 99 -5.66 19.20 10.63
C ASP A 99 -5.79 20.18 9.45
N ALA A 100 -5.25 21.40 9.59
CA ALA A 100 -5.31 22.50 8.60
C ALA A 100 -4.97 22.05 7.17
N ARG A 101 -3.99 21.16 7.03
CA ARG A 101 -3.54 20.62 5.73
C ARG A 101 -4.62 19.79 5.01
N LEU A 102 -5.56 19.19 5.75
CA LEU A 102 -6.68 18.44 5.18
C LEU A 102 -7.73 19.37 4.58
N TYR A 103 -7.92 20.52 5.22
CA TYR A 103 -8.77 21.59 4.69
C TYR A 103 -8.11 22.27 3.47
N GLU A 104 -6.77 22.25 3.36
CA GLU A 104 -6.04 22.73 2.18
C GLU A 104 -6.06 21.74 0.99
N MET A 105 -6.27 20.44 1.23
CA MET A 105 -6.47 19.41 0.18
C MET A 105 -7.90 19.37 -0.37
N ALA A 106 -8.84 20.08 0.29
CA ALA A 106 -10.14 20.36 -0.29
C ALA A 106 -9.96 21.39 -1.41
N GLU A 107 -9.88 20.94 -2.65
CA GLU A 107 -10.07 21.82 -3.81
C GLU A 107 -11.44 22.53 -3.69
N ASP A 108 -11.61 23.72 -4.31
CA ASP A 108 -12.81 24.58 -4.18
C ASP A 108 -14.16 23.86 -4.43
N ASP A 109 -14.15 22.67 -5.05
CA ASP A 109 -15.32 21.83 -5.36
C ASP A 109 -15.49 20.57 -4.47
N ARG A 110 -14.61 20.30 -3.50
CA ARG A 110 -14.73 19.13 -2.61
C ARG A 110 -15.57 19.45 -1.36
N PRO A 111 -16.43 18.53 -0.89
CA PRO A 111 -17.18 18.75 0.34
C PRO A 111 -16.22 18.91 1.53
N PRO A 112 -16.54 19.76 2.52
CA PRO A 112 -15.70 19.98 3.69
C PRO A 112 -15.33 18.68 4.39
N VAL A 113 -14.06 18.55 4.76
CA VAL A 113 -13.58 17.42 5.56
C VAL A 113 -14.06 17.59 7.00
N HIS A 114 -14.68 16.55 7.54
CA HIS A 114 -15.22 16.54 8.90
C HIS A 114 -14.53 15.54 9.82
N GLY A 115 -13.87 14.53 9.25
CA GLY A 115 -13.19 13.49 10.02
C GLY A 115 -12.00 12.90 9.29
N ILE A 116 -11.27 12.07 10.03
CA ILE A 116 -10.16 11.28 9.51
C ILE A 116 -10.37 9.84 9.95
N ALA A 117 -10.25 8.91 9.01
CA ALA A 117 -10.01 7.52 9.29
C ALA A 117 -8.52 7.20 9.18
N THR A 118 -7.96 6.58 10.21
CA THR A 118 -6.59 6.07 10.23
C THR A 118 -6.65 4.55 10.25
N VAL A 119 -6.06 3.92 9.24
CA VAL A 119 -5.81 2.47 9.21
C VAL A 119 -4.34 2.25 9.54
N LYS A 120 -4.06 1.62 10.68
CA LYS A 120 -2.72 1.26 11.11
C LYS A 120 -2.55 -0.26 11.07
N LEU A 121 -1.50 -0.71 10.42
CA LEU A 121 -1.00 -2.06 10.42
C LEU A 121 0.31 -2.12 11.18
N GLN A 122 0.42 -3.03 12.15
CA GLN A 122 1.59 -3.19 12.99
C GLN A 122 2.10 -4.62 12.94
N LEU A 123 3.36 -4.79 12.52
CA LEU A 123 4.06 -6.06 12.54
C LEU A 123 4.58 -6.45 13.94
N PRO A 124 4.90 -7.74 14.16
CA PRO A 124 5.28 -8.27 15.47
C PRO A 124 6.51 -7.60 16.06
N SER A 125 6.52 -7.40 17.38
CA SER A 125 7.71 -6.99 18.13
C SER A 125 8.73 -8.12 18.25
N PRO A 126 10.04 -7.82 18.40
CA PRO A 126 10.65 -6.49 18.56
C PRO A 126 10.87 -5.70 17.26
N GLU A 127 10.78 -6.32 16.08
CA GLU A 127 10.92 -5.66 14.77
C GLU A 127 9.62 -4.98 14.31
N SER A 128 8.90 -4.28 15.19
CA SER A 128 7.59 -3.70 14.89
C SER A 128 7.66 -2.62 13.80
N ILE A 129 7.29 -2.97 12.57
CA ILE A 129 7.07 -2.03 11.48
C ILE A 129 5.61 -1.57 11.51
N ASP A 130 5.43 -0.25 11.65
CA ASP A 130 4.13 0.40 11.67
C ASP A 130 3.83 1.05 10.32
N ARG A 131 2.81 0.54 9.62
CA ARG A 131 2.30 1.05 8.35
C ARG A 131 0.99 1.81 8.56
N ILE A 132 0.84 3.01 8.00
CA ILE A 132 -0.29 3.92 8.33
C ILE A 132 -0.90 4.51 7.05
N VAL A 133 -2.20 4.34 6.86
CA VAL A 133 -2.99 5.05 5.82
C VAL A 133 -3.95 6.02 6.49
N ASN A 134 -4.05 7.22 5.93
CA ASN A 134 -5.05 8.20 6.35
C ASN A 134 -6.04 8.49 5.22
N LEU A 135 -7.32 8.46 5.56
CA LEU A 135 -8.43 8.83 4.70
C LEU A 135 -9.16 10.02 5.32
N ALA A 136 -9.41 11.06 4.55
CA ALA A 136 -10.33 12.12 4.94
C ALA A 136 -11.76 11.63 4.75
N ILE A 137 -12.65 12.05 5.65
CA ILE A 137 -14.09 11.78 5.59
C ILE A 137 -14.80 13.12 5.43
N SER A 138 -15.57 13.24 4.35
CA SER A 138 -16.37 14.43 4.05
C SER A 138 -17.86 14.09 3.99
N LEU A 139 -18.70 15.07 4.32
CA LEU A 139 -20.15 15.00 4.18
C LEU A 139 -20.53 15.68 2.87
N ALA A 140 -20.90 14.89 1.86
CA ALA A 140 -21.21 15.40 0.53
C ALA A 140 -22.55 16.15 0.49
N GLU A 141 -23.58 15.60 1.14
CA GLU A 141 -24.89 16.23 1.26
C GLU A 141 -25.50 16.04 2.65
N ILE A 142 -26.03 17.13 3.22
CA ILE A 142 -26.78 17.11 4.48
C ILE A 142 -28.26 17.37 4.17
N PRO A 143 -29.16 16.44 4.49
CA PRO A 143 -30.59 16.59 4.28
C PRO A 143 -31.16 17.86 4.94
N PRO A 144 -32.15 18.54 4.31
CA PRO A 144 -32.83 19.67 4.93
C PRO A 144 -33.42 19.30 6.29
N GLY A 145 -33.06 20.05 7.33
CA GLY A 145 -33.50 19.82 8.72
C GLY A 145 -32.51 19.05 9.59
N LEU A 146 -31.44 18.50 9.01
CA LEU A 146 -30.27 17.99 9.75
C LEU A 146 -29.18 19.06 9.77
N THR A 147 -28.57 19.27 10.94
CA THR A 147 -27.40 20.14 11.08
C THR A 147 -26.19 19.25 11.31
N ALA A 148 -25.10 19.44 10.55
CA ALA A 148 -23.81 18.79 10.81
C ALA A 148 -23.14 19.37 12.07
N GLY A 149 -23.74 19.12 13.22
CA GLY A 149 -23.17 19.39 14.53
C GLY A 149 -22.42 18.17 15.07
N GLN A 150 -21.74 18.39 16.20
CA GLN A 150 -20.95 17.38 16.92
C GLN A 150 -21.72 16.05 17.12
N ALA A 151 -22.99 16.11 17.52
CA ALA A 151 -23.81 14.93 17.77
C ALA A 151 -24.04 14.06 16.51
N LEU A 152 -24.17 14.66 15.33
CA LEU A 152 -24.28 13.90 14.07
C LEU A 152 -22.97 13.20 13.75
N ILE A 153 -21.84 13.89 13.93
CA ILE A 153 -20.52 13.33 13.62
C ILE A 153 -20.14 12.22 14.60
N ASP A 154 -20.46 12.38 15.89
CA ASP A 154 -20.27 11.32 16.89
C ASP A 154 -21.11 10.08 16.56
N ALA A 155 -22.34 10.27 16.05
CA ALA A 155 -23.21 9.18 15.61
C ALA A 155 -22.70 8.50 14.32
N LEU A 156 -21.90 9.19 13.50
CA LEU A 156 -21.30 8.67 12.27
C LEU A 156 -20.09 7.78 12.51
N PHE A 157 -19.36 7.96 13.61
CA PHE A 157 -18.13 7.22 13.87
C PHE A 157 -18.31 5.70 13.85
N LYS A 158 -19.34 5.18 14.52
CA LYS A 158 -19.58 3.74 14.58
C LYS A 158 -19.88 3.15 13.18
N PRO A 159 -20.86 3.69 12.41
CA PRO A 159 -21.09 3.26 11.03
C PRO A 159 -19.83 3.31 10.15
N ILE A 160 -19.02 4.37 10.25
CA ILE A 160 -17.81 4.49 9.43
C ILE A 160 -16.78 3.42 9.81
N VAL A 161 -16.54 3.20 11.11
CA VAL A 161 -15.62 2.13 11.55
C VAL A 161 -16.12 0.77 11.09
N GLU A 162 -17.41 0.45 11.24
CA GLU A 162 -18.00 -0.82 10.80
C GLU A 162 -17.90 -1.00 9.28
N LYS A 163 -18.08 0.06 8.50
CA LYS A 163 -17.93 0.02 7.04
C LYS A 163 -16.48 -0.16 6.60
N LEU A 164 -15.54 0.48 7.26
CA LEU A 164 -14.12 0.31 6.96
C LEU A 164 -13.62 -1.09 7.36
N THR A 165 -14.12 -1.68 8.45
CA THR A 165 -13.78 -3.07 8.81
C THR A 165 -14.39 -4.06 7.82
N GLN A 166 -15.65 -3.86 7.42
CA GLN A 166 -16.31 -4.64 6.37
C GLN A 166 -15.53 -4.54 5.05
N PHE A 167 -15.11 -3.34 4.66
CA PHE A 167 -14.33 -3.12 3.45
C PHE A 167 -13.02 -3.94 3.44
N VAL A 168 -12.26 -3.91 4.54
CA VAL A 168 -11.05 -4.74 4.67
C VAL A 168 -11.40 -6.22 4.59
N GLN A 169 -12.45 -6.68 5.27
CA GLN A 169 -12.87 -8.08 5.24
C GLN A 169 -13.29 -8.53 3.84
N THR A 170 -14.09 -7.74 3.13
CA THR A 170 -14.56 -8.05 1.78
C THR A 170 -13.40 -8.05 0.78
N CYS A 171 -12.40 -7.18 0.92
CA CYS A 171 -11.17 -7.28 0.12
C CYS A 171 -10.49 -8.65 0.31
N LEU A 172 -10.34 -9.09 1.57
CA LEU A 172 -9.72 -10.38 1.88
C LEU A 172 -10.51 -11.56 1.31
N ASP A 173 -11.83 -11.51 1.38
CA ASP A 173 -12.71 -12.54 0.83
C ASP A 173 -12.60 -12.58 -0.71
N ASN A 174 -12.67 -11.41 -1.36
CA ASN A 174 -12.50 -11.30 -2.82
C ASN A 174 -11.13 -11.83 -3.27
N TRP A 175 -10.04 -11.51 -2.57
CA TRP A 175 -8.71 -12.01 -2.91
C TRP A 175 -8.55 -13.52 -2.68
N ALA A 176 -9.23 -14.08 -1.68
CA ALA A 176 -9.23 -15.52 -1.43
C ALA A 176 -9.99 -16.31 -2.52
N GLU A 177 -10.92 -15.66 -3.21
CA GLU A 177 -11.72 -16.23 -4.30
C GLU A 177 -11.11 -16.00 -5.69
N LEU A 178 -9.97 -15.30 -5.78
CA LEU A 178 -9.29 -15.06 -7.05
C LEU A 178 -8.87 -16.38 -7.71
N ASP A 179 -9.44 -16.64 -8.89
CA ASP A 179 -9.00 -17.68 -9.80
C ASP A 179 -8.30 -17.04 -11.00
N LEU A 180 -6.98 -17.15 -11.05
CA LEU A 180 -6.17 -16.59 -12.11
C LEU A 180 -5.96 -17.54 -13.31
N GLY A 181 -6.51 -18.76 -13.25
CA GLY A 181 -6.50 -19.69 -14.37
C GLY A 181 -5.14 -19.81 -15.10
N GLU A 182 -5.15 -19.62 -16.42
CA GLU A 182 -3.96 -19.55 -17.29
C GLU A 182 -3.52 -18.10 -17.59
N ASP A 183 -4.25 -17.09 -17.11
CA ASP A 183 -4.05 -15.67 -17.45
C ASP A 183 -3.40 -14.91 -16.28
N ILE A 184 -2.11 -15.20 -16.07
CA ILE A 184 -1.29 -14.58 -15.02
C ILE A 184 -1.10 -13.07 -15.27
N ASP A 185 -1.21 -12.62 -16.52
CA ASP A 185 -1.09 -11.22 -16.89
C ASP A 185 -2.20 -10.35 -16.28
N ALA A 186 -3.36 -10.94 -15.96
CA ALA A 186 -4.50 -10.25 -15.35
C ALA A 186 -4.45 -10.22 -13.80
N ALA A 187 -3.44 -10.80 -13.16
CA ALA A 187 -3.39 -10.95 -11.70
C ALA A 187 -3.46 -9.62 -10.94
N GLY A 188 -2.77 -8.58 -11.44
CA GLY A 188 -2.74 -7.27 -10.81
C GLY A 188 -4.06 -6.53 -10.91
N ASP A 189 -4.67 -6.59 -12.09
CA ASP A 189 -5.99 -6.02 -12.33
C ASP A 189 -7.02 -6.71 -11.45
N ALA A 190 -6.98 -8.04 -11.33
CA ALA A 190 -7.90 -8.79 -10.47
C ALA A 190 -7.78 -8.44 -8.98
N ILE A 191 -6.56 -8.16 -8.47
CA ILE A 191 -6.37 -7.70 -7.07
C ILE A 191 -6.96 -6.30 -6.88
N ALA A 192 -6.75 -5.38 -7.83
CA ALA A 192 -7.27 -4.02 -7.79
C ALA A 192 -8.80 -3.99 -7.95
N ASP A 193 -9.34 -4.80 -8.85
CA ASP A 193 -10.77 -5.01 -9.05
C ASP A 193 -11.40 -5.60 -7.79
N GLY A 194 -10.77 -6.60 -7.16
CA GLY A 194 -11.25 -7.16 -5.90
C GLY A 194 -11.37 -6.11 -4.78
N ALA A 195 -10.45 -5.14 -4.71
CA ALA A 195 -10.56 -4.01 -3.78
C ALA A 195 -11.64 -3.00 -4.20
N SER A 196 -11.81 -2.76 -5.50
CA SER A 196 -12.83 -1.84 -6.02
C SER A 196 -14.25 -2.42 -5.83
N ASP A 197 -14.44 -3.70 -6.13
CA ASP A 197 -15.68 -4.44 -5.90
C ASP A 197 -16.06 -4.46 -4.42
N ALA A 198 -15.06 -4.61 -3.52
CA ALA A 198 -15.29 -4.52 -2.09
C ALA A 198 -15.75 -3.11 -1.67
N ALA A 199 -15.16 -2.06 -2.26
CA ALA A 199 -15.55 -0.68 -1.99
C ALA A 199 -16.99 -0.41 -2.44
N ASP A 200 -17.37 -0.87 -3.63
CA ASP A 200 -18.72 -0.71 -4.18
C ASP A 200 -19.74 -1.49 -3.35
N ALA A 201 -19.50 -2.77 -3.09
CA ALA A 201 -20.43 -3.64 -2.34
C ALA A 201 -20.70 -3.11 -0.92
N VAL A 202 -19.65 -2.66 -0.22
CA VAL A 202 -19.78 -2.14 1.15
C VAL A 202 -20.38 -0.73 1.17
N GLY A 203 -20.03 0.10 0.20
CA GLY A 203 -20.51 1.48 0.08
C GLY A 203 -22.00 1.58 -0.26
N GLU A 204 -22.55 0.61 -0.99
CA GLU A 204 -23.98 0.52 -1.31
C GLU A 204 -24.85 0.08 -0.12
N GLU A 205 -24.29 -0.60 0.88
CA GLU A 205 -25.07 -1.07 2.03
C GLU A 205 -25.34 0.08 3.02
N ALA A 206 -26.62 0.45 3.18
CA ALA A 206 -27.04 1.53 4.06
C ALA A 206 -26.90 1.19 5.55
N ALA A 207 -26.35 2.12 6.34
CA ALA A 207 -26.34 2.05 7.80
C ALA A 207 -27.36 3.04 8.41
N GLU A 208 -28.18 2.55 9.36
CA GLU A 208 -29.11 3.42 10.09
C GLU A 208 -28.39 4.26 11.15
N ILE A 209 -28.58 5.57 11.09
CA ILE A 209 -28.07 6.55 12.05
C ILE A 209 -29.24 7.17 12.80
N VAL A 210 -29.16 7.16 14.13
CA VAL A 210 -30.18 7.75 15.01
C VAL A 210 -29.56 8.92 15.77
N VAL A 211 -30.01 10.13 15.46
CA VAL A 211 -29.68 11.37 16.21
C VAL A 211 -30.97 11.97 16.71
N ASP A 212 -30.95 12.60 17.89
CA ASP A 212 -32.06 13.04 18.78
C ASP A 212 -33.40 13.49 18.15
N GLU A 213 -33.47 13.82 16.86
CA GLU A 213 -34.68 14.27 16.16
C GLU A 213 -34.94 13.62 14.78
N VAL A 214 -33.97 12.91 14.19
CA VAL A 214 -34.09 12.33 12.84
C VAL A 214 -33.30 11.01 12.73
N ALA A 215 -33.96 9.95 12.23
CA ALA A 215 -33.30 8.74 11.77
C ALA A 215 -32.92 8.90 10.29
N ALA A 216 -31.65 8.69 9.95
CA ALA A 216 -31.12 8.82 8.59
C ALA A 216 -30.44 7.51 8.13
N GLU A 217 -30.33 7.31 6.83
CA GLU A 217 -29.50 6.27 6.22
C GLU A 217 -28.19 6.90 5.75
N ALA A 218 -27.05 6.32 6.10
CA ALA A 218 -25.75 6.75 5.60
C ALA A 218 -25.16 5.75 4.61
N PHE A 219 -24.64 6.30 3.52
CA PHE A 219 -23.84 5.61 2.51
C PHE A 219 -22.45 6.20 2.52
N ILE A 220 -21.43 5.35 2.37
CA ILE A 220 -20.04 5.76 2.34
C ILE A 220 -19.47 5.36 1.00
N ASP A 221 -19.11 6.34 0.18
CA ASP A 221 -18.28 6.09 -0.99
C ASP A 221 -16.87 5.77 -0.52
N LEU A 222 -16.46 4.53 -0.75
CA LEU A 222 -15.18 3.95 -0.34
C LEU A 222 -14.19 3.81 -1.52
N ALA A 223 -14.53 4.28 -2.71
CA ALA A 223 -13.72 4.06 -3.92
C ALA A 223 -12.27 4.54 -3.73
N ALA A 224 -12.08 5.68 -3.07
CA ALA A 224 -10.73 6.21 -2.81
C ALA A 224 -9.90 5.41 -1.78
N ALA A 225 -10.51 4.48 -1.04
CA ALA A 225 -9.81 3.57 -0.14
C ALA A 225 -9.36 2.28 -0.83
N ALA A 226 -9.88 1.96 -2.02
CA ALA A 226 -9.50 0.77 -2.79
C ALA A 226 -8.01 0.76 -3.20
N PRO A 227 -7.44 1.83 -3.79
CA PRO A 227 -6.05 1.77 -4.25
C PRO A 227 -5.04 1.50 -3.12
N PRO A 228 -5.09 2.16 -1.95
CA PRO A 228 -4.19 1.82 -0.84
C PRO A 228 -4.31 0.37 -0.38
N LEU A 229 -5.53 -0.20 -0.31
CA LEU A 229 -5.75 -1.58 0.13
C LEU A 229 -5.33 -2.61 -0.92
N ALA A 230 -5.50 -2.33 -2.21
CA ALA A 230 -5.04 -3.20 -3.30
C ALA A 230 -3.53 -3.48 -3.23
N VAL A 231 -2.72 -2.52 -2.76
CA VAL A 231 -1.28 -2.70 -2.54
C VAL A 231 -0.99 -3.78 -1.48
N LEU A 232 -1.82 -3.89 -0.44
CA LEU A 232 -1.70 -5.02 0.50
C LEU A 232 -2.12 -6.33 -0.13
N GLY A 233 -3.15 -6.29 -0.98
CA GLY A 233 -3.59 -7.41 -1.81
C GLY A 233 -2.42 -8.09 -2.50
N ALA A 234 -1.48 -7.33 -3.08
CA ALA A 234 -0.26 -7.84 -3.70
C ALA A 234 0.58 -8.76 -2.79
N LEU A 235 0.71 -8.40 -1.51
CA LEU A 235 1.50 -9.12 -0.51
C LEU A 235 0.76 -10.34 0.06
N VAL A 236 -0.58 -10.33 0.03
CA VAL A 236 -1.41 -11.36 0.67
C VAL A 236 -2.09 -12.30 -0.33
N ALA A 237 -2.19 -11.93 -1.61
CA ALA A 237 -2.84 -12.72 -2.66
C ALA A 237 -1.96 -13.88 -3.15
N ILE A 238 -0.64 -13.80 -2.96
CA ILE A 238 0.32 -14.80 -3.49
C ILE A 238 -0.01 -16.24 -3.02
N PRO A 239 -0.30 -16.52 -1.73
CA PRO A 239 -0.67 -17.86 -1.31
C PRO A 239 -1.97 -18.36 -1.94
N PHE A 240 -2.89 -17.46 -2.34
CA PHE A 240 -4.17 -17.79 -2.96
C PHE A 240 -4.05 -18.05 -4.47
N ILE A 241 -3.06 -17.45 -5.13
CA ILE A 241 -2.88 -17.42 -6.60
C ILE A 241 -2.21 -18.68 -7.19
N VAL A 242 -1.75 -19.64 -6.38
CA VAL A 242 -0.88 -20.72 -6.90
C VAL A 242 -1.63 -21.87 -7.60
N GLY A 243 -1.77 -21.80 -8.93
CA GLY A 243 -2.08 -22.95 -9.80
C GLY A 243 -1.35 -22.92 -11.16
N THR A 244 -1.11 -24.09 -11.77
CA THR A 244 -0.75 -24.37 -13.19
C THR A 244 0.71 -24.40 -13.73
N LEU A 245 1.69 -23.60 -13.28
CA LEU A 245 3.06 -23.63 -13.88
C LEU A 245 4.00 -24.70 -13.29
N GLU A 246 4.85 -25.30 -14.15
CA GLU A 246 5.86 -26.33 -13.80
C GLU A 246 7.07 -25.75 -13.04
N LYS A 247 7.41 -24.47 -13.27
CA LYS A 247 8.35 -23.66 -12.47
C LYS A 247 7.83 -22.22 -12.38
N LYS A 248 7.72 -21.68 -11.17
CA LYS A 248 7.18 -20.33 -10.90
C LYS A 248 8.26 -19.46 -10.32
N PHE A 249 8.57 -18.36 -10.99
CA PHE A 249 9.29 -17.28 -10.35
C PHE A 249 8.29 -16.20 -9.97
N ILE A 250 8.39 -15.77 -8.74
CA ILE A 250 7.67 -14.60 -8.26
C ILE A 250 8.74 -13.62 -7.83
N LEU A 251 8.69 -12.42 -8.39
CA LEU A 251 9.50 -11.31 -7.94
C LEU A 251 8.59 -10.33 -7.22
N HIS A 252 8.95 -10.04 -5.98
CA HIS A 252 8.44 -8.90 -5.23
C HIS A 252 9.53 -7.86 -5.17
N PHE A 253 9.18 -6.61 -5.38
CA PHE A 253 10.12 -5.54 -5.11
C PHE A 253 9.42 -4.34 -4.51
N GLU A 254 10.15 -3.62 -3.66
CA GLU A 254 9.71 -2.38 -3.07
C GLU A 254 10.68 -1.25 -3.42
N VAL A 255 10.13 -0.05 -3.61
CA VAL A 255 10.88 1.19 -3.82
C VAL A 255 10.56 2.13 -2.67
N ASP A 256 11.52 2.35 -1.80
CA ASP A 256 11.41 3.21 -0.63
C ASP A 256 12.04 4.59 -0.89
N ASN A 257 11.21 5.62 -0.79
CA ASN A 257 11.65 7.01 -0.97
C ASN A 257 11.96 7.66 0.38
N PHE A 258 13.25 7.78 0.70
CA PHE A 258 13.75 8.50 1.88
C PHE A 258 14.18 9.94 1.57
N THR A 259 13.80 10.48 0.41
CA THR A 259 14.20 11.83 0.00
C THR A 259 13.17 12.89 0.37
N ASP A 260 13.55 14.14 0.16
CA ASP A 260 12.69 15.33 0.20
C ASP A 260 12.03 15.66 -1.16
N TYR A 261 12.15 14.75 -2.15
CA TYR A 261 11.55 14.87 -3.48
C TYR A 261 10.49 13.79 -3.68
N ASP A 262 9.40 14.14 -4.36
CA ASP A 262 8.47 13.13 -4.82
C ASP A 262 9.15 12.32 -5.93
N LEU A 263 9.08 11.00 -5.85
CA LEU A 263 9.78 10.09 -6.76
C LEU A 263 8.78 9.54 -7.77
N GLU A 264 8.89 9.99 -9.02
CA GLU A 264 8.15 9.35 -10.11
C GLU A 264 8.89 8.07 -10.52
N TRP A 265 8.14 7.01 -10.81
CA TRP A 265 8.68 5.72 -11.22
C TRP A 265 8.04 5.25 -12.51
N LYS A 266 8.77 4.43 -13.26
CA LYS A 266 8.25 3.77 -14.46
C LYS A 266 8.98 2.47 -14.75
N ILE A 267 8.25 1.46 -15.18
CA ILE A 267 8.86 0.27 -15.80
C ILE A 267 9.04 0.58 -17.28
N GLU A 268 10.27 0.81 -17.70
CA GLU A 268 10.61 1.20 -19.08
C GLU A 268 10.84 0.00 -19.99
N TYR A 269 11.19 -1.15 -19.41
CA TYR A 269 11.40 -2.40 -20.14
C TYR A 269 11.05 -3.60 -19.25
N MET A 270 10.43 -4.62 -19.84
CA MET A 270 10.12 -5.89 -19.19
C MET A 270 10.44 -7.03 -20.17
N ASP A 271 11.12 -8.05 -19.66
CA ASP A 271 11.58 -9.23 -20.38
C ASP A 271 11.05 -10.48 -19.69
N GLU A 272 10.39 -11.36 -20.44
CA GLU A 272 9.97 -12.70 -19.99
C GLU A 272 9.01 -12.80 -18.76
N GLY A 273 8.61 -11.68 -18.15
CA GLY A 273 7.69 -11.60 -17.01
C GLY A 273 6.49 -10.69 -17.25
N THR A 274 5.59 -10.65 -16.26
CA THR A 274 4.40 -9.80 -16.25
C THR A 274 4.18 -9.19 -14.88
N MET A 275 3.62 -7.99 -14.80
CA MET A 275 3.31 -7.36 -13.52
C MET A 275 2.01 -7.92 -12.96
N THR A 276 2.08 -8.54 -11.79
CA THR A 276 0.93 -9.06 -11.06
C THR A 276 0.44 -8.12 -9.96
N SER A 277 1.16 -7.03 -9.69
CA SER A 277 0.66 -5.88 -8.93
C SER A 277 1.61 -4.70 -9.05
N GLN A 278 1.06 -3.49 -9.11
CA GLN A 278 1.81 -2.24 -9.07
C GLN A 278 0.92 -1.12 -8.48
N PRO A 279 1.49 -0.03 -7.94
CA PRO A 279 0.71 1.14 -7.53
C PRO A 279 -0.03 1.76 -8.71
N GLN A 280 -1.19 2.39 -8.46
CA GLN A 280 -1.97 3.09 -9.50
C GLN A 280 -1.33 4.45 -9.86
N SER A 281 -0.74 5.10 -8.86
CA SER A 281 0.06 6.31 -8.96
C SER A 281 1.49 5.96 -9.37
N ASP A 282 1.98 6.65 -10.40
CA ASP A 282 3.38 6.64 -10.81
C ASP A 282 4.29 7.45 -9.88
N MET A 283 3.75 7.97 -8.77
CA MET A 283 4.45 8.81 -7.80
C MET A 283 4.52 8.17 -6.43
N VAL A 284 5.73 8.05 -5.88
CA VAL A 284 6.01 7.75 -4.48
C VAL A 284 6.31 9.06 -3.75
N PRO A 285 5.44 9.51 -2.85
CA PRO A 285 5.64 10.79 -2.17
C PRO A 285 6.95 10.86 -1.40
N LYS A 286 7.47 12.07 -1.22
CA LYS A 286 8.62 12.35 -0.34
C LYS A 286 8.32 12.02 1.13
N LEU A 287 9.37 12.00 1.95
CA LEU A 287 9.22 11.90 3.41
C LEU A 287 8.21 12.91 3.94
N GLY A 288 7.23 12.41 4.67
CA GLY A 288 6.12 13.18 5.19
C GLY A 288 5.82 12.86 6.64
N TYR A 289 4.67 13.31 7.11
CA TYR A 289 4.13 12.94 8.41
C TYR A 289 2.70 12.47 8.20
N ALA A 290 2.29 11.44 8.96
CA ALA A 290 0.94 10.90 8.96
C ALA A 290 0.21 11.30 10.25
N THR A 291 -1.11 11.09 10.29
CA THR A 291 -1.89 11.08 11.53
C THR A 291 -1.88 9.67 12.10
N ASP A 292 -1.46 9.52 13.36
CA ASP A 292 -1.44 8.23 14.04
C ASP A 292 -2.83 7.83 14.59
N ILE A 293 -2.88 6.65 15.19
CA ILE A 293 -4.05 6.07 15.88
C ILE A 293 -4.54 6.92 17.07
N TRP A 294 -3.68 7.75 17.65
CA TRP A 294 -4.02 8.67 18.75
C TRP A 294 -4.55 10.03 18.27
N GLY A 295 -4.61 10.20 16.94
CA GLY A 295 -5.02 11.42 16.28
C GLY A 295 -3.99 12.53 16.34
N ASP A 296 -2.77 12.24 16.75
CA ASP A 296 -1.65 13.18 16.69
C ASP A 296 -0.88 12.96 15.38
N GLN A 297 -0.12 13.98 14.97
CA GLN A 297 0.86 13.77 13.92
C GLN A 297 1.95 12.81 14.43
N THR A 298 2.42 11.89 13.58
CA THR A 298 3.51 10.98 13.92
C THR A 298 4.73 11.77 14.41
N THR A 299 5.37 11.31 15.48
CA THR A 299 6.55 11.99 16.06
C THR A 299 7.79 11.87 15.17
N VAL A 300 7.81 10.87 14.30
CA VAL A 300 8.80 10.67 13.25
C VAL A 300 8.12 10.76 11.88
N GLN A 301 8.93 10.98 10.84
CA GLN A 301 8.42 10.98 9.47
C GLN A 301 7.91 9.60 9.07
N VAL A 302 7.06 9.55 8.06
CA VAL A 302 6.71 8.31 7.36
C VAL A 302 7.44 8.25 6.02
N ALA A 303 7.95 7.07 5.68
CA ALA A 303 8.54 6.76 4.39
C ALA A 303 7.47 6.12 3.50
N TYR A 304 7.27 6.71 2.32
CA TYR A 304 6.37 6.14 1.33
C TYR A 304 7.12 5.10 0.51
N GLN A 305 6.37 4.07 0.15
CA GLN A 305 6.88 2.88 -0.50
C GLN A 305 5.94 2.49 -1.63
N ALA A 306 6.49 2.29 -2.81
CA ALA A 306 5.80 1.58 -3.88
C ALA A 306 6.13 0.09 -3.79
N ASN A 307 5.10 -0.76 -3.80
CA ASN A 307 5.25 -2.21 -3.76
C ASN A 307 4.80 -2.80 -5.09
N TYR A 308 5.53 -3.78 -5.56
CA TYR A 308 5.33 -4.40 -6.85
C TYR A 308 5.42 -5.91 -6.74
N SER A 309 4.71 -6.59 -7.62
CA SER A 309 4.87 -8.02 -7.83
C SER A 309 4.87 -8.33 -9.32
N SER A 310 5.71 -9.28 -9.71
CA SER A 310 5.80 -9.82 -11.06
C SER A 310 5.91 -11.34 -11.00
N MET A 311 5.42 -12.00 -12.05
CA MET A 311 5.57 -13.43 -12.25
C MET A 311 6.11 -13.73 -13.64
N ASN A 312 6.80 -14.86 -13.79
CA ASN A 312 7.22 -15.33 -15.11
C ASN A 312 6.01 -15.77 -15.95
N THR A 313 6.06 -15.49 -17.24
CA THR A 313 4.94 -15.79 -18.17
C THR A 313 4.82 -17.28 -18.52
N SER A 314 5.86 -18.08 -18.27
CA SER A 314 5.85 -19.52 -18.55
C SER A 314 6.81 -20.30 -17.64
N GLY A 315 6.62 -21.62 -17.52
CA GLY A 315 7.52 -22.49 -16.75
C GLY A 315 8.96 -22.58 -17.26
N PHE A 316 9.28 -21.94 -18.39
CA PHE A 316 10.59 -21.94 -19.05
C PHE A 316 11.20 -20.55 -19.21
N SER A 317 10.57 -19.51 -18.67
CA SER A 317 11.01 -18.11 -18.80
C SER A 317 11.42 -17.51 -17.46
N GLY A 318 12.29 -16.50 -17.52
CA GLY A 318 12.73 -15.71 -16.36
C GLY A 318 11.79 -14.55 -16.02
N ILE A 319 12.30 -13.59 -15.24
CA ILE A 319 11.69 -12.26 -15.04
C ILE A 319 12.80 -11.23 -15.20
N GLY A 320 12.60 -10.30 -16.11
CA GLY A 320 13.50 -9.17 -16.34
C GLY A 320 12.76 -7.86 -16.32
N LEU A 321 13.31 -6.86 -15.65
CA LEU A 321 12.72 -5.53 -15.62
C LEU A 321 13.77 -4.42 -15.51
N LEU A 322 13.44 -3.28 -16.10
CA LEU A 322 14.18 -2.03 -15.96
C LEU A 322 13.23 -0.95 -15.44
N LEU A 323 13.52 -0.49 -14.24
CA LEU A 323 12.85 0.61 -13.56
C LEU A 323 13.61 1.91 -13.80
N HIS A 324 12.87 2.98 -14.02
CA HIS A 324 13.35 4.35 -14.10
C HIS A 324 12.76 5.16 -12.95
N LEU A 325 13.64 5.74 -12.14
CA LEU A 325 13.32 6.51 -10.95
C LEU A 325 13.70 7.97 -11.18
N MET A 326 12.71 8.86 -11.10
CA MET A 326 12.80 10.26 -11.48
C MET A 326 12.41 11.17 -10.30
N PRO A 327 13.38 11.62 -9.49
CA PRO A 327 13.12 12.53 -8.38
C PRO A 327 12.65 13.91 -8.89
N LYS A 328 11.35 14.21 -8.74
CA LYS A 328 10.72 15.40 -9.32
C LYS A 328 11.28 16.69 -8.72
N GLY A 329 11.80 17.57 -9.57
CA GLY A 329 12.37 18.84 -9.13
C GLY A 329 13.83 18.76 -8.67
N ALA A 330 14.44 17.58 -8.72
CA ALA A 330 15.88 17.43 -8.57
C ALA A 330 16.62 17.95 -9.83
N PRO A 331 17.92 18.29 -9.72
CA PRO A 331 18.74 18.68 -10.87
C PRO A 331 18.79 17.60 -11.95
N ALA A 332 19.03 18.01 -13.20
CA ALA A 332 19.25 17.05 -14.29
C ALA A 332 20.43 16.10 -13.98
N GLY A 333 20.28 14.82 -14.32
CA GLY A 333 21.24 13.77 -13.99
C GLY A 333 21.04 13.17 -12.60
N SER A 334 19.88 13.40 -11.97
CA SER A 334 19.49 12.76 -10.71
C SER A 334 18.65 11.49 -10.89
N ASP A 335 18.29 11.14 -12.12
CA ASP A 335 17.51 9.95 -12.42
C ASP A 335 18.36 8.68 -12.26
N VAL A 336 17.71 7.59 -11.86
CA VAL A 336 18.36 6.30 -11.61
C VAL A 336 17.65 5.21 -12.42
N ALA A 337 18.44 4.39 -13.11
CA ALA A 337 17.97 3.14 -13.71
C ALA A 337 18.29 1.98 -12.77
N ALA A 338 17.30 1.12 -12.53
CA ALA A 338 17.44 -0.09 -11.75
C ALA A 338 17.04 -1.30 -12.59
N VAL A 339 17.90 -2.31 -12.67
CA VAL A 339 17.64 -3.55 -13.39
C VAL A 339 17.57 -4.70 -12.40
N ILE A 340 16.52 -5.52 -12.55
CA ILE A 340 16.38 -6.80 -11.85
C ILE A 340 16.20 -7.87 -12.94
N SER A 341 17.09 -8.85 -12.95
CA SER A 341 17.09 -9.95 -13.92
C SER A 341 17.19 -11.27 -13.17
N ILE A 342 16.12 -12.06 -13.25
CA ILE A 342 15.97 -13.41 -12.69
C ILE A 342 15.86 -14.37 -13.87
N PRO A 343 16.99 -14.88 -14.38
CA PRO A 343 16.98 -15.79 -15.51
C PRO A 343 16.47 -17.18 -15.09
N TRP A 344 15.88 -17.92 -16.04
CA TRP A 344 15.35 -19.26 -15.78
C TRP A 344 16.39 -20.26 -15.27
N ILE A 345 17.63 -20.14 -15.75
CA ILE A 345 18.77 -20.96 -15.35
C ILE A 345 20.09 -20.16 -15.39
N ALA A 346 20.28 -19.29 -14.41
CA ALA A 346 21.58 -18.68 -14.10
C ALA A 346 21.49 -17.98 -12.74
N ASP A 347 22.55 -17.26 -12.37
CA ASP A 347 22.49 -16.37 -11.23
C ASP A 347 21.73 -15.09 -11.59
N ASN A 348 20.91 -14.62 -10.66
CA ASN A 348 20.21 -13.36 -10.69
C ASN A 348 21.19 -12.20 -10.74
N VAL A 349 20.75 -11.12 -11.37
CA VAL A 349 21.52 -9.89 -11.51
C VAL A 349 20.65 -8.73 -11.10
N VAL A 350 21.18 -7.93 -10.17
CA VAL A 350 20.67 -6.59 -9.87
C VAL A 350 21.71 -5.57 -10.30
N TRP A 351 21.25 -4.43 -10.81
CA TRP A 351 22.13 -3.35 -11.26
C TRP A 351 21.50 -1.99 -11.04
N LEU A 352 22.33 -1.00 -10.73
CA LEU A 352 21.95 0.40 -10.62
C LEU A 352 22.91 1.27 -11.46
N GLY A 353 22.38 2.33 -12.04
CA GLY A 353 23.22 3.33 -12.70
C GLY A 353 22.46 4.57 -13.18
N ASP A 354 23.21 5.48 -13.80
CA ASP A 354 22.67 6.73 -14.33
C ASP A 354 21.84 6.51 -15.60
N VAL A 355 20.82 7.34 -15.79
CA VAL A 355 20.02 7.38 -17.01
C VAL A 355 20.70 8.31 -18.04
N PRO A 356 21.10 7.80 -19.22
CA PRO A 356 21.65 8.65 -20.27
C PRO A 356 20.56 9.55 -20.88
N GLY A 357 20.93 10.73 -21.37
CA GLY A 357 19.96 11.72 -21.88
C GLY A 357 19.14 11.31 -23.12
N ASN A 358 19.47 10.19 -23.77
CA ASN A 358 18.62 9.55 -24.79
C ASN A 358 18.68 8.03 -24.58
N PRO A 359 17.87 7.49 -23.65
CA PRO A 359 17.99 6.11 -23.21
C PRO A 359 17.46 5.14 -24.26
N ASN A 360 18.23 4.09 -24.53
CA ASN A 360 17.75 2.89 -25.19
C ASN A 360 17.56 1.81 -24.12
N TRP A 361 16.34 1.71 -23.59
CA TRP A 361 16.04 0.90 -22.40
C TRP A 361 16.35 -0.59 -22.59
N SER A 362 16.04 -1.17 -23.74
CA SER A 362 16.37 -2.58 -23.99
C SER A 362 17.88 -2.80 -24.03
N ALA A 363 18.65 -1.90 -24.64
CA ALA A 363 20.11 -2.01 -24.67
C ALA A 363 20.76 -1.80 -23.28
N ILE A 364 20.17 -0.93 -22.44
CA ILE A 364 20.60 -0.77 -21.04
C ILE A 364 20.34 -2.07 -20.28
N TYR A 365 19.14 -2.65 -20.43
CA TYR A 365 18.81 -3.93 -19.82
C TYR A 365 19.75 -5.05 -20.28
N ASP A 366 19.94 -5.25 -21.59
CA ASP A 366 20.80 -6.29 -22.16
C ASP A 366 22.25 -6.20 -21.66
N GLN A 367 22.76 -4.98 -21.47
CA GLN A 367 24.10 -4.75 -20.94
C GLN A 367 24.16 -5.03 -19.43
N ALA A 368 23.17 -4.55 -18.67
CA ALA A 368 23.14 -4.65 -17.22
C ALA A 368 22.82 -6.06 -16.71
N SER A 369 21.93 -6.80 -17.39
CA SER A 369 21.56 -8.18 -17.05
C SER A 369 22.71 -9.17 -17.22
N GLY A 370 23.73 -8.82 -18.01
CA GLY A 370 24.98 -9.57 -18.14
C GLY A 370 26.07 -9.18 -17.13
N ALA A 371 25.80 -8.29 -16.17
CA ALA A 371 26.76 -7.88 -15.15
C ALA A 371 27.08 -9.04 -14.17
N SER A 372 28.14 -8.86 -13.37
CA SER A 372 28.47 -9.84 -12.34
C SER A 372 27.38 -9.88 -11.27
N SER A 373 26.85 -11.07 -11.00
CA SER A 373 25.84 -11.30 -9.97
C SER A 373 26.32 -10.87 -8.59
N GLN A 374 25.55 -9.98 -7.96
CA GLN A 374 25.77 -9.47 -6.61
C GLN A 374 24.44 -9.48 -5.86
N LEU A 375 24.48 -9.71 -4.55
CA LEU A 375 23.28 -9.68 -3.71
C LEU A 375 22.80 -8.26 -3.40
N ALA A 376 23.70 -7.28 -3.51
CA ALA A 376 23.40 -5.88 -3.33
C ALA A 376 24.33 -5.04 -4.20
N VAL A 377 23.79 -3.96 -4.76
CA VAL A 377 24.52 -2.96 -5.53
C VAL A 377 24.16 -1.58 -5.00
N GLU A 378 25.11 -0.66 -5.08
CA GLU A 378 24.94 0.71 -4.64
C GLU A 378 25.31 1.66 -5.78
N HIS A 379 24.58 2.76 -5.92
CA HIS A 379 24.86 3.79 -6.90
C HIS A 379 24.62 5.17 -6.31
N GLY A 380 25.61 6.07 -6.45
CA GLY A 380 25.50 7.46 -6.06
C GLY A 380 25.54 8.37 -7.27
N ASN A 381 24.63 9.34 -7.34
CA ASN A 381 24.64 10.37 -8.38
C ASN A 381 24.91 11.76 -7.77
N LEU A 382 24.41 12.86 -8.38
CA LEU A 382 24.65 14.21 -7.87
C LEU A 382 23.91 14.54 -6.55
N LYS A 383 22.83 13.82 -6.23
CA LYS A 383 21.96 14.15 -5.09
C LYS A 383 21.57 12.96 -4.22
N PHE A 384 21.58 11.77 -4.80
CA PHE A 384 21.00 10.61 -4.18
C PHE A 384 21.99 9.46 -4.12
N PHE A 385 21.81 8.67 -3.08
CA PHE A 385 22.43 7.38 -2.89
C PHE A 385 21.34 6.32 -2.99
N SER A 386 21.50 5.37 -3.91
CA SER A 386 20.54 4.31 -4.16
C SER A 386 21.15 2.95 -3.81
N ARG A 387 20.37 2.07 -3.18
CA ARG A 387 20.75 0.67 -2.94
C ARG A 387 19.69 -0.24 -3.54
N LEU A 388 20.12 -1.29 -4.23
CA LEU A 388 19.24 -2.36 -4.72
C LEU A 388 19.80 -3.68 -4.23
N ALA A 389 18.99 -4.45 -3.52
CA ALA A 389 19.37 -5.74 -2.97
C ALA A 389 18.38 -6.83 -3.36
N ILE A 390 18.84 -8.07 -3.43
CA ILE A 390 18.05 -9.27 -3.70
C ILE A 390 18.34 -10.37 -2.66
N ASN A 391 17.32 -11.15 -2.30
CA ASN A 391 17.41 -12.23 -1.31
C ASN A 391 18.27 -13.44 -1.74
N ALA A 392 18.38 -13.71 -3.04
CA ALA A 392 19.11 -14.88 -3.52
C ALA A 392 19.80 -14.62 -4.86
N LEU A 393 20.99 -15.21 -5.03
CA LEU A 393 21.69 -15.21 -6.32
C LEU A 393 21.17 -16.30 -7.24
N SER A 394 20.76 -17.48 -6.76
CA SER A 394 20.40 -18.56 -7.68
C SER A 394 19.01 -18.37 -8.28
N GLY A 395 18.88 -18.46 -9.61
CA GLY A 395 17.61 -18.56 -10.37
C GLY A 395 16.80 -19.86 -10.12
N ASN A 396 17.08 -20.59 -9.04
CA ASN A 396 16.42 -21.87 -8.70
C ASN A 396 15.45 -21.79 -7.52
N HIS A 397 15.23 -20.60 -6.96
CA HIS A 397 14.18 -20.36 -5.97
C HIS A 397 12.87 -20.03 -6.69
N ASP A 398 11.75 -20.26 -6.02
CA ASP A 398 10.43 -19.93 -6.58
C ASP A 398 10.02 -18.48 -6.27
N GLN A 399 10.67 -17.85 -5.28
CA GLN A 399 10.35 -16.50 -4.82
C GLN A 399 11.62 -15.68 -4.63
N TYR A 400 11.56 -14.45 -5.14
CA TYR A 400 12.61 -13.45 -5.07
C TYR A 400 12.04 -12.17 -4.49
N TYR A 401 12.87 -11.51 -3.69
CA TYR A 401 12.53 -10.24 -3.09
C TYR A 401 13.64 -9.25 -3.31
N CYS A 402 13.29 -8.06 -3.80
CA CYS A 402 14.21 -6.95 -3.95
C CYS A 402 13.78 -5.72 -3.13
N VAL A 403 14.75 -5.08 -2.51
CA VAL A 403 14.56 -3.81 -1.81
C VAL A 403 15.38 -2.74 -2.52
N LEU A 404 14.71 -1.68 -2.94
CA LEU A 404 15.32 -0.51 -3.56
C LEU A 404 15.11 0.71 -2.68
N THR A 405 16.18 1.24 -2.11
CA THR A 405 16.11 2.49 -1.33
C THR A 405 16.73 3.63 -2.12
N ILE A 406 16.11 4.81 -2.07
CA ILE A 406 16.71 6.08 -2.48
C ILE A 406 16.81 6.99 -1.25
N GLU A 407 18.02 7.43 -0.95
CA GLU A 407 18.36 8.29 0.17
C GLU A 407 19.07 9.56 -0.34
N PRO A 408 18.97 10.69 0.39
CA PRO A 408 19.84 11.84 0.14
C PRO A 408 21.31 11.48 0.42
N LEU A 409 22.23 12.05 -0.36
CA LEU A 409 23.68 11.91 -0.17
C LEU A 409 24.23 12.56 1.10
#